data_AF-A0A1B6LFR6-F1
#
_entry.id   AF-A0A1B6LFR6-F1
#
_cell.length_a   1.000
_cell.length_b   1.000
_cell.length_c   1.000
_cell.angle_alpha   90.00
_cell.angle_beta   90.00
_cell.angle_gamma   90.00
#
_symmetry.space_group_name_H-M   'P 1'
#
loop_
_entity.id
_entity.type
_entity.pdbx_description
1 polymer ?
#
loop_
_entity_poly.entity_id
_entity_poly.type
_entity_poly.pdbx_seq_one_letter_code
_entity_poly.pdbx_strand_id
1 'polypeptide(L)'
;SSQDLRREVEFLKSCLNRTRTKVSQALEGLVQHCDTYLEFDPLLTGAQPSNPWHSEDTAFWQFNSPIVEVPTEKRVKRWGLSMEDLVTDQTGLQEFTNYLRKEYSHENIRFWMAVKDLRRSSQDLRREVEFLKSCLNRTRTKVSQALEGLVQHCDTYLEFDPLLTGAQPSNPWHSEDTAFWQFNSPIVEVPTEKRVKRWGLSMEDLVTDQTGLQEFTNYLRKEYSHENIRFWMAVKDLRRSS
;
A
#
# COMPACT_ATOMS: atom_id res chain seq x y z
N SER A 1 23.88 -7.30 -13.65
CA SER A 1 25.16 -6.60 -13.90
C SER A 1 26.20 -7.05 -12.87
N SER A 2 27.50 -6.91 -13.14
CA SER A 2 28.58 -7.23 -12.16
C SER A 2 28.41 -6.48 -10.82
N GLN A 3 27.76 -5.31 -10.82
CA GLN A 3 27.45 -4.55 -9.61
C GLN A 3 26.33 -5.19 -8.77
N ASP A 4 25.33 -5.81 -9.39
CA ASP A 4 24.22 -6.47 -8.67
C ASP A 4 24.74 -7.70 -7.91
N LEU A 5 25.63 -8.47 -8.53
CA LEU A 5 26.29 -9.61 -7.88
C LEU A 5 27.14 -9.18 -6.68
N ARG A 6 27.81 -8.03 -6.76
CA ARG A 6 28.58 -7.49 -5.63
C ARG A 6 27.67 -7.09 -4.47
N ARG A 7 26.54 -6.43 -4.75
CA ARG A 7 25.54 -6.08 -3.73
C ARG A 7 24.94 -7.32 -3.08
N GLU A 8 24.64 -8.36 -3.87
CA GLU A 8 24.10 -9.62 -3.36
C GLU A 8 25.09 -10.31 -2.41
N VAL A 9 26.38 -10.36 -2.78
CA VAL A 9 27.42 -10.92 -1.91
C VAL A 9 27.57 -10.12 -0.62
N GLU A 10 27.51 -8.79 -0.68
CA GLU A 10 27.54 -7.94 0.52
C GLU A 10 26.31 -8.17 1.43
N PHE A 11 25.13 -8.31 0.83
CA PHE A 11 23.90 -8.62 1.54
C PHE A 11 23.98 -9.96 2.27
N LEU A 12 24.40 -11.03 1.56
CA LEU A 12 24.52 -12.36 2.14
C LEU A 12 25.57 -12.41 3.26
N LYS A 13 26.70 -11.72 3.10
CA LYS A 13 27.71 -11.57 4.18
C LYS A 13 27.12 -10.86 5.41
N SER A 14 26.31 -9.82 5.20
CA SER A 14 25.60 -9.15 6.30
C SER A 14 24.65 -10.13 7.01
N CYS A 15 23.89 -10.94 6.25
CA CYS A 15 22.96 -11.92 6.80
C CYS A 15 23.62 -13.06 7.58
N LEU A 16 24.86 -13.43 7.23
CA LEU A 16 25.63 -14.46 7.92
C LEU A 16 26.13 -13.98 9.29
N ASN A 17 26.48 -12.70 9.40
CA ASN A 17 26.97 -12.10 10.64
C ASN A 17 25.86 -11.77 11.65
N ARG A 18 24.58 -11.90 11.27
CA ARG A 18 23.45 -11.67 12.18
C ARG A 18 23.27 -12.87 13.11
N THR A 19 23.30 -12.61 14.41
CA THR A 19 22.89 -13.59 15.43
C THR A 19 21.46 -14.05 15.16
N ARG A 20 21.21 -15.36 15.22
CA ARG A 20 19.89 -15.96 15.00
C ARG A 20 19.44 -16.69 16.25
N THR A 21 18.16 -16.56 16.56
CA THR A 21 17.48 -17.32 17.60
C THR A 21 16.82 -18.56 16.96
N LYS A 22 16.76 -19.66 17.69
CA LYS A 22 16.00 -20.84 17.24
C LYS A 22 14.53 -20.47 17.08
N VAL A 23 13.89 -20.97 16.02
CA VAL A 23 12.47 -20.69 15.75
C VAL A 23 11.59 -21.08 16.94
N SER A 24 11.87 -22.23 17.58
CA SER A 24 11.13 -22.67 18.77
C SER A 24 11.16 -21.63 19.90
N GLN A 25 12.32 -21.05 20.18
CA GLN A 25 12.50 -20.04 21.22
C GLN A 25 11.88 -18.70 20.81
N ALA A 26 11.92 -18.34 19.53
CA ALA A 26 11.25 -17.14 19.02
C ALA A 26 9.72 -17.27 19.15
N LEU A 27 9.16 -18.43 18.80
CA LEU A 27 7.73 -18.70 18.93
C LEU A 27 7.28 -18.72 20.39
N GLU A 28 8.05 -19.34 21.29
CA GLU A 28 7.77 -19.33 22.72
C GLU A 28 7.73 -17.89 23.27
N GLY A 29 8.67 -17.04 22.88
CA GLY A 29 8.67 -15.63 23.25
C GLY A 29 7.47 -14.84 22.70
N LEU A 30 7.02 -15.16 21.48
CA LEU A 30 5.83 -14.53 20.89
C LEU A 30 4.55 -14.95 21.61
N VAL A 31 4.41 -16.24 21.94
CA VAL A 31 3.26 -16.74 22.71
C VAL A 31 3.22 -16.09 24.08
N GLN A 32 4.35 -16.08 24.79
CA GLN A 32 4.45 -15.42 26.10
C GLN A 32 4.10 -13.93 26.01
N HIS A 33 4.53 -13.24 24.94
CA HIS A 33 4.15 -11.84 24.71
C HIS A 33 2.64 -11.72 24.53
N CYS A 34 2.01 -12.51 23.66
CA CYS A 34 0.56 -12.49 23.49
C CYS A 34 -0.18 -12.72 24.81
N ASP A 35 0.23 -13.72 25.61
CA ASP A 35 -0.40 -14.02 26.89
C ASP A 35 -0.25 -12.87 27.89
N THR A 36 0.93 -12.24 27.93
CA THR A 36 1.21 -11.09 28.81
C THR A 36 0.34 -9.88 28.47
N TYR A 37 0.07 -9.64 27.18
CA TYR A 37 -0.69 -8.48 26.73
C TYR A 37 -2.18 -8.75 26.50
N LEU A 38 -2.61 -10.02 26.60
CA LEU A 38 -3.98 -10.45 26.33
C LEU A 38 -5.00 -9.64 27.14
N GLU A 39 -4.71 -9.40 28.43
CA GLU A 39 -5.60 -8.64 29.29
C GLU A 39 -5.77 -7.17 28.85
N PHE A 40 -4.83 -6.62 28.09
CA PHE A 40 -4.85 -5.23 27.62
C PHE A 40 -5.51 -5.06 26.25
N ASP A 41 -5.84 -6.16 25.56
CA ASP A 41 -6.50 -6.15 24.26
C ASP A 41 -8.02 -5.93 24.41
N PRO A 42 -8.57 -4.77 23.96
CA PRO A 42 -9.99 -4.48 24.09
C PRO A 42 -10.90 -5.34 23.21
N LEU A 43 -10.36 -5.98 22.16
CA LEU A 43 -11.12 -6.86 21.27
C LEU A 43 -11.32 -8.24 21.90
N LEU A 44 -10.31 -8.74 22.61
CA LEU A 44 -10.34 -10.08 23.20
C LEU A 44 -10.95 -10.10 24.61
N THR A 45 -10.72 -9.04 25.40
CA THR A 45 -11.18 -8.99 26.81
C THR A 45 -12.29 -7.97 27.07
N GLY A 46 -12.69 -7.22 26.04
CA GLY A 46 -13.70 -6.18 26.14
C GLY A 46 -13.14 -4.84 26.62
N ALA A 47 -13.58 -3.75 25.99
CA ALA A 47 -13.29 -2.39 26.43
C ALA A 47 -14.11 -2.03 27.68
N GLN A 48 -13.44 -1.42 28.67
CA GLN A 48 -14.06 -0.96 29.92
C GLN A 48 -14.08 0.58 29.96
N PRO A 49 -15.20 1.23 30.31
CA PRO A 49 -16.44 0.64 30.84
C PRO A 49 -17.33 -0.02 29.77
N SER A 50 -17.21 0.43 28.53
CA SER A 50 -17.91 -0.14 27.38
C SER A 50 -17.12 0.13 26.10
N ASN A 51 -17.45 -0.56 25.00
CA ASN A 51 -16.83 -0.31 23.71
C ASN A 51 -17.54 0.87 23.00
N PRO A 52 -16.87 2.03 22.80
CA PRO A 52 -17.49 3.22 22.22
C PRO A 52 -18.14 3.00 20.86
N TRP A 53 -17.61 2.05 20.07
CA TRP A 53 -18.14 1.71 18.74
C TRP A 53 -19.49 0.99 18.78
N HIS A 54 -19.90 0.48 19.96
CA HIS A 54 -21.17 -0.21 20.15
C HIS A 54 -22.11 0.51 21.12
N SER A 55 -21.57 1.14 22.17
CA SER A 55 -22.36 1.75 23.24
C SER A 55 -22.62 3.25 23.05
N GLU A 56 -21.99 3.89 22.06
CA GLU A 56 -21.96 5.36 21.89
C GLU A 56 -21.44 6.14 23.11
N ASP A 57 -20.88 5.44 24.11
CA ASP A 57 -20.26 6.01 25.30
C ASP A 57 -18.78 6.29 25.04
N THR A 58 -18.39 7.56 25.15
CA THR A 58 -17.02 8.02 24.90
C THR A 58 -16.10 7.92 26.13
N ALA A 59 -16.59 7.45 27.28
CA ALA A 59 -15.83 7.37 28.52
C ALA A 59 -14.54 6.56 28.38
N PHE A 60 -14.54 5.46 27.59
CA PHE A 60 -13.33 4.69 27.31
C PHE A 60 -12.20 5.57 26.73
N TRP A 61 -12.51 6.46 25.78
CA TRP A 61 -11.50 7.36 25.20
C TRP A 61 -11.03 8.43 26.18
N GLN A 62 -11.93 8.94 27.02
CA GLN A 62 -11.58 9.92 28.04
C GLN A 62 -10.61 9.33 29.07
N PHE A 63 -10.88 8.11 29.57
CA PHE A 63 -9.98 7.42 30.51
C PHE A 63 -8.64 7.01 29.89
N ASN A 64 -8.59 6.82 28.58
CA ASN A 64 -7.37 6.48 27.83
C ASN A 64 -6.76 7.68 27.08
N SER A 65 -7.13 8.92 27.45
CA SER A 65 -6.51 10.14 26.93
C SER A 65 -4.99 10.10 27.17
N PRO A 66 -4.15 10.65 26.26
CA PRO A 66 -2.69 10.61 26.42
C PRO A 66 -2.21 11.13 27.78
N ILE A 67 -2.80 12.24 28.24
CA ILE A 67 -2.57 12.81 29.57
C ILE A 67 -3.87 12.73 30.37
N VAL A 68 -3.79 12.14 31.57
CA VAL A 68 -4.88 12.04 32.54
C VAL A 68 -4.37 12.40 33.93
N GLU A 69 -5.23 12.98 34.77
CA GLU A 69 -4.89 13.30 36.16
C GLU A 69 -4.80 12.04 37.03
N VAL A 70 -5.73 11.10 36.84
CA VAL A 70 -5.77 9.81 37.55
C VAL A 70 -5.80 8.69 36.51
N PRO A 71 -4.69 7.95 36.31
CA PRO A 71 -4.67 6.82 35.39
C PRO A 71 -5.47 5.63 35.95
N THR A 72 -6.03 4.82 35.06
CA THR A 72 -6.72 3.59 35.46
C THR A 72 -5.73 2.54 35.97
N GLU A 73 -6.16 1.66 36.87
CA GLU A 73 -5.31 0.57 37.40
C GLU A 73 -4.72 -0.29 36.27
N LYS A 74 -5.54 -0.61 35.26
CA LYS A 74 -5.12 -1.38 34.07
C LYS A 74 -3.98 -0.65 33.34
N ARG A 75 -4.08 0.66 33.13
CA ARG A 75 -3.03 1.45 32.48
C ARG A 75 -1.72 1.42 33.29
N VAL A 76 -1.80 1.57 34.61
CA VAL A 76 -0.63 1.52 35.49
C VAL A 76 0.01 0.12 35.52
N LYS A 77 -0.79 -0.95 35.55
CA LYS A 77 -0.29 -2.34 35.46
C LYS A 77 0.51 -2.56 34.19
N ARG A 78 0.05 -2.02 33.05
CA ARG A 78 0.76 -2.10 31.78
C ARG A 78 2.15 -1.46 31.84
N TRP A 79 2.29 -0.32 32.52
CA TRP A 79 3.61 0.32 32.70
C TRP A 79 4.61 -0.58 33.42
N GLY A 80 4.14 -1.47 34.29
CA GLY A 80 4.97 -2.45 35.01
C GLY A 80 5.48 -3.60 34.15
N LEU A 81 4.95 -3.80 32.93
CA LEU A 81 5.38 -4.88 32.04
C LEU A 81 6.76 -4.60 31.44
N SER A 82 7.02 -3.36 31.06
CA SER A 82 8.30 -2.97 30.47
C SER A 82 8.57 -1.48 30.59
N MET A 83 9.86 -1.11 30.57
CA MET A 83 10.25 0.30 30.51
C MET A 83 9.73 0.98 29.24
N GLU A 84 9.60 0.26 28.11
CA GLU A 84 9.07 0.82 26.86
C GLU A 84 7.58 1.17 26.99
N ASP A 85 6.76 0.33 27.65
CA ASP A 85 5.35 0.65 27.90
C ASP A 85 5.21 1.87 28.80
N LEU A 86 6.05 1.99 29.83
CA LEU A 86 6.05 3.13 30.74
C LEU A 86 6.41 4.44 30.01
N VAL A 87 7.48 4.45 29.21
CA VAL A 87 7.97 5.68 28.54
C VAL A 87 7.21 6.03 27.26
N THR A 88 6.48 5.08 26.67
CA THR A 88 5.61 5.34 25.51
C THR A 88 4.28 5.98 25.93
N ASP A 89 3.82 5.68 27.14
CA ASP A 89 2.67 6.35 27.75
C ASP A 89 3.05 7.76 28.22
N GLN A 90 2.33 8.81 27.77
CA GLN A 90 2.66 10.20 28.16
C GLN A 90 2.47 10.45 29.66
N THR A 91 1.42 9.87 30.27
CA THR A 91 1.18 9.99 31.71
C THR A 91 2.22 9.18 32.48
N GLY A 92 2.53 7.96 32.02
CA GLY A 92 3.57 7.11 32.60
C GLY A 92 4.96 7.76 32.59
N LEU A 93 5.34 8.37 31.46
CA LEU A 93 6.58 9.13 31.32
C LEU A 93 6.63 10.34 32.25
N GLN A 94 5.52 11.07 32.41
CA GLN A 94 5.43 12.21 33.33
C GLN A 94 5.63 11.76 34.78
N GLU A 95 4.94 10.71 35.21
CA GLU A 95 5.06 10.16 36.57
C GLU A 95 6.46 9.61 36.83
N PHE A 96 7.04 8.88 35.87
CA PHE A 96 8.42 8.39 35.98
C PHE A 96 9.44 9.53 36.05
N THR A 97 9.25 10.58 35.25
CA THR A 97 10.10 11.78 35.30
C THR A 97 9.96 12.51 36.63
N ASN A 98 8.75 12.60 37.19
CA ASN A 98 8.50 13.18 38.50
C ASN A 98 9.14 12.36 39.62
N TYR A 99 9.05 11.04 39.54
CA TYR A 99 9.75 10.12 40.45
C TYR A 99 11.27 10.35 40.41
N LEU A 100 11.89 10.33 39.23
CA LEU A 100 13.32 10.59 39.09
C LEU A 100 13.73 12.00 39.55
N ARG A 101 12.82 12.98 39.47
CA ARG A 101 13.09 14.34 39.98
C ARG A 101 13.21 14.34 41.50
N LYS A 102 12.39 13.54 42.21
CA LYS A 102 12.49 13.37 43.68
C LYS A 102 13.82 12.71 44.07
N GLU A 103 14.31 11.81 43.22
CA GLU A 103 15.60 11.14 43.36
C GLU A 103 16.78 11.92 42.74
N TYR A 104 16.57 13.19 42.35
CA TYR A 104 17.59 14.04 41.71
C TYR A 104 18.32 13.41 40.51
N SER A 105 17.62 12.57 39.72
CA SER A 105 18.20 11.79 38.60
C SER A 105 17.45 11.92 37.25
N HIS A 106 16.49 12.86 37.17
CA HIS A 106 15.64 13.10 35.99
C HIS A 106 16.38 13.56 34.72
N GLU A 107 17.63 13.99 34.82
CA GLU A 107 18.48 14.33 33.67
C GLU A 107 18.72 13.12 32.76
N ASN A 108 18.72 11.90 33.30
CA ASN A 108 18.90 10.67 32.51
C ASN A 108 17.75 10.45 31.52
N ILE A 109 16.49 10.54 32.00
CA ILE A 109 15.33 10.36 31.12
C ILE A 109 15.21 11.53 30.12
N ARG A 110 15.54 12.75 30.53
CA ARG A 110 15.58 13.92 29.63
C ARG A 110 16.60 13.75 28.51
N PHE A 111 17.80 13.27 28.84
CA PHE A 111 18.83 12.97 27.85
C PHE A 111 18.36 11.88 26.87
N TRP A 112 17.80 10.79 27.38
CA TRP A 112 17.27 9.71 26.53
C TRP A 112 16.19 10.21 25.57
N MET A 113 15.24 11.02 26.05
CA MET A 113 14.19 11.63 25.21
C MET A 113 14.80 12.51 24.12
N ALA A 114 15.74 13.40 24.47
CA ALA A 114 16.40 14.27 23.51
C ALA A 114 17.15 13.47 22.42
N VAL A 115 17.80 12.35 22.79
CA VAL A 115 18.45 11.46 21.82
C VAL A 115 17.44 10.73 20.93
N LYS A 116 16.31 10.27 21.49
CA LYS A 116 15.22 9.63 20.72
C LYS A 116 14.65 10.61 19.67
N ASP A 117 14.40 11.85 20.08
CA ASP A 117 13.88 12.90 19.19
C ASP A 117 14.89 13.31 18.11
N LEU A 118 16.17 13.46 18.47
CA LEU A 118 17.24 13.75 17.51
C LEU A 118 17.42 12.64 16.47
N ARG A 119 17.36 11.37 16.91
CA ARG A 119 17.46 10.22 15.99
C ARG A 119 16.29 10.18 15.02
N ARG A 120 15.07 10.37 15.51
CA ARG A 120 13.85 10.37 14.69
C ARG A 120 13.90 11.48 13.63
N SER A 121 14.14 12.71 14.06
CA SER A 121 14.29 13.87 13.16
C SER A 121 15.41 13.68 12.12
N SER A 122 16.57 13.15 12.52
CA SER A 122 17.67 12.87 11.59
C SER A 122 17.30 11.82 10.53
N GLN A 123 16.59 10.76 10.92
CA GLN A 123 16.12 9.73 9.99
C GLN A 123 15.04 10.28 9.04
N ASP A 124 14.10 11.06 9.56
CA ASP A 124 13.04 11.68 8.76
C ASP A 124 13.63 12.66 7.74
N LEU A 125 14.59 13.49 8.14
CA LEU A 125 15.33 14.38 7.23
C LEU A 125 16.09 13.62 6.15
N ARG A 126 16.72 12.49 6.48
CA ARG A 126 17.41 11.65 5.49
C ARG A 126 16.43 11.09 4.46
N ARG A 127 15.29 10.57 4.90
CA ARG A 127 14.23 10.07 4.02
C ARG A 127 13.68 11.17 3.13
N GLU A 128 13.45 12.36 3.67
CA GLU A 128 12.97 13.52 2.92
C GLU A 128 14.00 13.93 1.85
N VAL A 129 15.29 13.97 2.18
CA VAL A 129 16.35 14.26 1.20
C VAL A 129 16.40 13.20 0.10
N GLU A 130 16.29 11.92 0.44
CA GLU A 130 16.22 10.83 -0.55
C GLU A 130 15.00 10.95 -1.45
N PHE A 131 13.83 11.26 -0.88
CA PHE A 131 12.60 11.50 -1.61
C PHE A 131 12.73 12.68 -2.57
N LEU A 132 13.19 13.84 -2.09
CA LEU A 132 13.36 15.04 -2.91
C LEU A 132 14.39 14.83 -4.03
N LYS A 133 15.49 14.13 -3.76
CA LYS A 133 16.46 13.74 -4.80
C LYS A 133 15.82 12.85 -5.87
N SER A 134 15.01 11.87 -5.46
CA SER A 134 14.23 11.04 -6.39
C SER A 134 13.27 11.88 -7.23
N CYS A 135 12.57 12.84 -6.61
CA CYS A 135 11.65 13.74 -7.29
C CYS A 135 12.34 14.69 -8.29
N LEU A 136 13.58 15.10 -8.03
CA LEU A 136 14.35 15.98 -8.91
C LEU A 136 14.80 15.27 -10.19
N ASN A 137 15.09 13.97 -10.09
CA ASN A 137 15.52 13.15 -11.24
C ASN A 137 14.35 12.71 -12.15
N ARG A 138 13.09 13.00 -11.78
CA ARG A 138 11.93 12.68 -12.62
C ARG A 138 11.75 13.73 -13.70
N THR A 139 11.74 13.31 -14.96
CA THR A 139 11.33 14.15 -16.09
C THR A 139 9.89 14.62 -15.87
N ARG A 140 9.65 15.92 -16.08
CA ARG A 140 8.33 16.55 -15.92
C ARG A 140 7.89 17.19 -17.23
N THR A 141 6.61 17.10 -17.51
CA THR A 141 5.95 17.79 -18.62
C THR A 141 5.25 19.03 -18.09
N LYS A 142 5.15 20.09 -18.91
CA LYS A 142 4.37 21.29 -18.54
C LYS A 142 2.91 20.91 -18.34
N VAL A 143 2.26 21.54 -17.36
CA VAL A 143 0.83 21.30 -17.06
C VAL A 143 -0.03 21.57 -18.28
N SER A 144 0.22 22.65 -19.03
CA SER A 144 -0.51 22.95 -20.26
C SER A 144 -0.44 21.80 -21.27
N GLN A 145 0.76 21.26 -21.52
CA GLN A 145 0.97 20.14 -22.44
C GLN A 145 0.32 18.85 -21.94
N ALA A 146 0.34 18.60 -20.62
CA ALA A 146 -0.32 17.44 -20.03
C ALA A 146 -1.85 17.54 -20.17
N LEU A 147 -2.41 18.73 -19.92
CA LEU A 147 -3.85 18.99 -20.07
C LEU A 147 -4.29 18.89 -21.54
N GLU A 148 -3.51 19.45 -22.47
CA GLU A 148 -3.77 19.30 -23.92
C GLU A 148 -3.80 17.83 -24.31
N GLY A 149 -2.85 17.02 -23.84
CA GLY A 149 -2.83 15.57 -24.09
C GLY A 149 -4.04 14.83 -23.48
N LEU A 150 -4.49 15.23 -22.29
CA LEU A 150 -5.68 14.65 -21.65
C LEU A 150 -6.95 15.01 -22.41
N VAL A 151 -7.11 16.27 -22.83
CA VAL A 151 -8.27 16.70 -23.63
C VAL A 151 -8.30 15.96 -24.96
N GLN A 152 -7.17 15.90 -25.66
CA GLN A 152 -7.07 15.16 -26.91
C GLN A 152 -7.41 13.67 -26.72
N HIS A 153 -6.97 13.06 -25.62
CA HIS A 153 -7.35 11.69 -25.29
C HIS A 153 -8.87 11.57 -25.08
N CYS A 154 -9.48 12.44 -24.26
CA CYS A 154 -10.92 12.44 -24.06
C CYS A 154 -11.69 12.58 -25.39
N ASP A 155 -11.30 13.52 -26.26
CA ASP A 155 -11.95 13.74 -27.54
C ASP A 155 -11.82 12.52 -28.47
N THR A 156 -10.63 11.90 -28.49
CA THR A 156 -10.35 10.69 -29.29
C THR A 156 -11.22 9.52 -28.86
N TYR A 157 -11.43 9.34 -27.55
CA TYR A 157 -12.18 8.20 -27.01
C TYR A 157 -13.66 8.49 -26.75
N LEU A 158 -14.10 9.74 -26.90
CA LEU A 158 -15.47 10.19 -26.64
C LEU A 158 -16.49 9.34 -27.39
N GLU A 159 -16.23 9.06 -28.68
CA GLU A 159 -17.14 8.26 -29.50
C GLU A 159 -17.30 6.83 -28.97
N PHE A 160 -16.35 6.28 -28.21
CA PHE A 160 -16.39 4.92 -27.68
C PHE A 160 -17.00 4.83 -26.28
N ASP A 161 -17.30 5.96 -25.64
CA ASP A 161 -17.92 6.02 -24.32
C ASP A 161 -19.44 5.79 -24.42
N PRO A 162 -19.98 4.66 -23.90
CA PRO A 162 -21.39 4.35 -24.00
C PRO A 162 -22.29 5.23 -23.11
N LEU A 163 -21.73 5.91 -22.10
CA LEU A 163 -22.48 6.83 -21.24
C LEU A 163 -22.70 8.17 -21.93
N LEU A 164 -21.69 8.66 -22.68
CA LEU A 164 -21.73 9.96 -23.33
C LEU A 164 -22.37 9.92 -24.73
N THR A 165 -22.14 8.84 -25.49
CA THR A 165 -22.62 8.72 -26.89
C THR A 165 -23.72 7.68 -27.08
N GLY A 166 -24.08 6.97 -26.02
CA GLY A 166 -25.08 5.91 -26.04
C GLY A 166 -24.51 4.56 -26.50
N ALA A 167 -24.91 3.50 -25.82
CA ALA A 167 -24.66 2.12 -26.23
C ALA A 167 -25.56 1.75 -27.42
N GLN A 168 -25.00 1.06 -28.42
CA GLN A 168 -25.71 0.57 -29.61
C GLN A 168 -25.76 -0.96 -29.59
N PRO A 169 -26.92 -1.60 -29.83
CA PRO A 169 -28.19 -1.01 -30.28
C PRO A 169 -28.95 -0.25 -29.17
N SER A 170 -28.70 -0.59 -27.92
CA SER A 170 -29.33 0.02 -26.74
C SER A 170 -28.42 -0.17 -25.52
N ASN A 171 -28.69 0.58 -24.45
CA ASN A 171 -28.00 0.38 -23.17
C ASN A 171 -28.66 -0.78 -22.40
N PRO A 172 -27.94 -1.89 -22.11
CA PRO A 172 -28.49 -3.04 -21.40
C PRO A 172 -29.07 -2.70 -20.03
N TRP A 173 -28.48 -1.71 -19.34
CA TRP A 173 -28.91 -1.30 -18.01
C TRP A 173 -30.26 -0.55 -18.00
N HIS A 174 -30.71 -0.06 -19.16
CA HIS A 174 -31.98 0.66 -19.30
C HIS A 174 -33.02 -0.11 -20.11
N SER A 175 -32.59 -0.84 -21.13
CA SER A 175 -33.47 -1.51 -22.10
C SER A 175 -33.72 -2.99 -21.79
N GLU A 176 -32.99 -3.56 -20.82
CA GLU A 176 -32.96 -5.00 -20.52
C GLU A 176 -32.53 -5.90 -21.70
N ASP A 177 -32.12 -5.30 -22.83
CA ASP A 177 -31.56 -5.99 -23.99
C ASP A 177 -30.06 -6.22 -23.80
N THR A 178 -29.66 -7.50 -23.85
CA THR A 178 -28.26 -7.92 -23.65
C THR A 178 -27.44 -7.93 -24.95
N ALA A 179 -28.02 -7.57 -26.10
CA ALA A 179 -27.35 -7.59 -27.40
C ALA A 179 -26.03 -6.81 -27.42
N PHE A 180 -25.96 -5.64 -26.76
CA PHE A 180 -24.72 -4.87 -26.65
C PHE A 180 -23.57 -5.69 -26.06
N TRP A 181 -23.81 -6.49 -25.01
CA TRP A 181 -22.78 -7.35 -24.42
C TRP A 181 -22.40 -8.51 -25.32
N GLN A 182 -23.37 -9.09 -26.05
CA GLN A 182 -23.10 -10.18 -26.99
C GLN A 182 -22.17 -9.71 -28.13
N PHE A 183 -22.44 -8.53 -28.72
CA PHE A 183 -21.59 -7.94 -29.76
C PHE A 183 -20.21 -7.52 -29.26
N ASN A 184 -20.06 -7.25 -27.97
CA ASN A 184 -18.80 -6.84 -27.34
C ASN A 184 -18.17 -7.96 -26.49
N SER A 185 -18.56 -9.22 -26.72
CA SER A 185 -17.92 -10.39 -26.09
C SER A 185 -16.41 -10.40 -26.35
N PRO A 186 -15.55 -10.89 -25.42
CA PRO A 186 -14.10 -10.87 -25.60
C PRO A 186 -13.64 -11.48 -26.94
N ILE A 187 -14.27 -12.59 -27.34
CA ILE A 187 -14.06 -13.24 -28.64
C ILE A 187 -15.37 -13.19 -29.41
N VAL A 188 -15.30 -12.64 -30.63
CA VAL A 188 -16.42 -12.60 -31.59
C VAL A 188 -15.93 -13.01 -32.97
N GLU A 189 -16.79 -13.66 -33.76
CA GLU A 189 -16.46 -14.05 -35.15
C GLU A 189 -16.43 -12.84 -36.08
N VAL A 190 -17.37 -11.90 -35.91
CA VAL A 190 -17.45 -10.66 -36.68
C VAL A 190 -17.49 -9.48 -35.71
N PRO A 191 -16.37 -8.74 -35.54
CA PRO A 191 -16.33 -7.56 -34.68
C PRO A 191 -17.13 -6.40 -35.31
N THR A 192 -17.67 -5.54 -34.46
CA THR A 192 -18.35 -4.32 -34.92
C THR A 192 -17.37 -3.33 -35.51
N GLU A 193 -17.81 -2.51 -36.47
CA GLU A 193 -16.96 -1.47 -37.09
C GLU A 193 -16.36 -0.54 -36.04
N LYS A 194 -17.16 -0.14 -35.04
CA LYS A 194 -16.73 0.71 -33.92
C LYS A 194 -15.60 0.05 -33.12
N ARG A 195 -15.69 -1.26 -32.84
CA ARG A 195 -14.63 -2.00 -32.15
C ARG A 195 -13.34 -2.04 -32.97
N VAL A 196 -13.43 -2.29 -34.27
CA VAL A 196 -12.25 -2.31 -35.17
C VAL A 196 -11.63 -0.92 -35.30
N LYS A 197 -12.42 0.15 -35.39
CA LYS A 197 -11.93 1.54 -35.41
C LYS A 197 -11.09 1.85 -34.17
N ARG A 198 -11.54 1.39 -32.99
CA ARG A 198 -10.80 1.56 -31.74
C ARG A 198 -9.41 0.92 -31.78
N TRP A 199 -9.26 -0.25 -32.41
CA TRP A 199 -7.96 -0.89 -32.57
C TRP A 199 -6.97 -0.03 -33.37
N GLY A 200 -7.47 0.81 -34.27
CA GLY A 200 -6.65 1.74 -35.06
C GLY A 200 -6.11 2.94 -34.27
N LEU A 201 -6.60 3.19 -33.05
CA LEU A 201 -6.15 4.33 -32.23
C LEU A 201 -4.77 4.09 -31.63
N SER A 202 -4.50 2.88 -31.16
CA SER A 202 -3.23 2.53 -30.55
C SER A 202 -2.96 1.03 -30.60
N MET A 203 -1.67 0.67 -30.56
CA MET A 203 -1.26 -0.73 -30.43
C MET A 203 -1.81 -1.35 -29.13
N GLU A 204 -1.92 -0.58 -28.05
CA GLU A 204 -2.43 -1.05 -26.75
C GLU A 204 -3.91 -1.43 -26.83
N ASP A 205 -4.75 -0.62 -27.51
CA ASP A 205 -6.16 -0.96 -27.73
C ASP A 205 -6.31 -2.23 -28.56
N LEU A 206 -5.47 -2.42 -29.60
CA LEU A 206 -5.48 -3.61 -30.44
C LEU A 206 -5.08 -4.88 -29.66
N VAL A 207 -4.00 -4.83 -28.86
CA VAL A 207 -3.49 -6.03 -28.14
C VAL A 207 -4.23 -6.33 -26.84
N THR A 208 -4.95 -5.37 -26.28
CA THR A 208 -5.78 -5.57 -25.08
C THR A 208 -7.13 -6.19 -25.44
N ASP A 209 -7.64 -5.94 -26.64
CA ASP A 209 -8.78 -6.64 -27.20
C ASP A 209 -8.40 -8.08 -27.60
N GLN A 210 -9.12 -9.07 -27.09
CA GLN A 210 -8.79 -10.48 -27.36
C GLN A 210 -9.05 -10.89 -28.82
N THR A 211 -10.09 -10.35 -29.45
CA THR A 211 -10.35 -10.55 -30.88
C THR A 211 -9.30 -9.80 -31.71
N GLY A 212 -8.99 -8.56 -31.33
CA GLY A 212 -7.96 -7.74 -31.99
C GLY A 212 -6.57 -8.41 -31.96
N LEU A 213 -6.15 -8.93 -30.81
CA LEU A 213 -4.90 -9.66 -30.65
C LEU A 213 -4.85 -10.93 -31.51
N GLN A 214 -5.96 -11.67 -31.59
CA GLN A 214 -6.07 -12.87 -32.43
C GLN A 214 -5.91 -12.52 -33.91
N GLU A 215 -6.62 -11.51 -34.40
CA GLU A 215 -6.53 -11.05 -35.79
C GLU A 215 -5.15 -10.51 -36.13
N PHE A 216 -4.55 -9.70 -35.24
CA PHE A 216 -3.19 -9.20 -35.42
C PHE A 216 -2.15 -10.32 -35.46
N THR A 217 -2.29 -11.32 -34.57
CA THR A 217 -1.41 -12.49 -34.57
C THR A 217 -1.57 -13.32 -35.85
N ASN A 218 -2.81 -13.48 -36.34
CA ASN A 218 -3.09 -14.18 -37.59
C ASN A 218 -2.50 -13.43 -38.79
N TYR A 219 -2.58 -12.11 -38.81
CA TYR A 219 -1.93 -11.27 -39.81
C TYR A 219 -0.40 -11.46 -39.80
N LEU A 220 0.25 -11.32 -38.64
CA LEU A 220 1.70 -11.52 -38.52
C LEU A 220 2.13 -12.95 -38.87
N ARG A 221 1.27 -13.95 -38.63
CA ARG A 221 1.56 -15.34 -39.03
C ARG A 221 1.60 -15.48 -40.55
N LYS A 222 0.71 -14.80 -41.28
CA LYS A 222 0.71 -14.77 -42.76
C LYS A 222 1.99 -14.10 -43.30
N GLU A 223 2.48 -13.10 -42.58
CA GLU A 223 3.73 -12.39 -42.88
C GLU A 223 4.98 -13.05 -42.26
N TYR A 224 4.86 -14.26 -41.71
CA TYR A 224 5.96 -15.00 -41.06
C TYR A 224 6.73 -14.19 -39.99
N SER A 225 6.06 -13.31 -39.23
CA SER A 225 6.66 -12.36 -38.26
C SER A 225 6.02 -12.39 -36.85
N HIS A 226 5.21 -13.42 -36.57
CA HIS A 226 4.45 -13.57 -35.33
C HIS A 226 5.29 -13.88 -34.07
N GLU A 227 6.59 -14.12 -34.19
CA GLU A 227 7.50 -14.39 -33.06
C GLU A 227 7.57 -13.22 -32.07
N ASN A 228 7.53 -11.98 -32.56
CA ASN A 228 7.62 -10.78 -31.71
C ASN A 228 6.42 -10.65 -30.77
N ILE A 229 5.20 -10.81 -31.28
CA ILE A 229 3.99 -10.73 -30.46
C ILE A 229 3.92 -11.90 -29.47
N ARG A 230 4.35 -13.10 -29.87
CA ARG A 230 4.42 -14.27 -28.97
C ARG A 230 5.40 -14.05 -27.83
N PHE A 231 6.56 -13.47 -28.11
CA PHE A 231 7.53 -13.12 -27.09
C PHE A 231 6.97 -12.09 -26.10
N TRP A 232 6.33 -11.03 -26.60
CA TRP A 232 5.70 -10.01 -25.75
C TRP A 232 4.63 -10.60 -24.83
N MET A 233 3.77 -11.49 -25.36
CA MET A 233 2.74 -12.17 -24.57
C MET A 233 3.36 -13.02 -23.46
N ALA A 234 4.38 -13.82 -23.77
CA ALA A 234 5.09 -14.64 -22.78
C ALA A 234 5.71 -13.80 -21.66
N VAL A 235 6.28 -12.64 -21.98
CA VAL A 235 6.82 -11.70 -20.98
C VAL A 235 5.70 -11.11 -20.12
N LYS A 236 4.55 -10.76 -20.71
CA LYS A 236 3.39 -10.24 -19.99
C LYS A 236 2.83 -11.26 -18.99
N ASP A 237 2.76 -12.53 -19.38
CA ASP A 237 2.29 -13.62 -18.54
C ASP A 237 3.25 -13.90 -17.38
N LEU A 238 4.56 -13.89 -17.62
CA LEU A 238 5.58 -14.05 -16.59
C LEU A 238 5.48 -12.95 -15.51
N ARG A 239 5.30 -11.69 -15.95
CA ARG A 239 5.14 -10.55 -15.04
C ARG A 239 3.88 -10.62 -14.18
N ARG A 240 2.82 -11.29 -14.65
CA ARG A 240 1.58 -11.51 -13.88
C ARG A 240 1.67 -12.72 -12.95
N SER A 241 2.63 -13.61 -13.19
CA SER A 241 2.84 -14.85 -12.43
C SER A 241 3.85 -14.72 -11.29
N SER A 242 4.53 -13.57 -11.18
CA SER A 242 5.51 -13.23 -10.13
C SER A 242 4.89 -12.29 -9.11
#